data_AF-A0AAV7FDV1-F1
#
_entry.id   AF-A0AAV7FDV1-F1
#
_cell.length_a   1.000
_cell.length_b   1.000
_cell.length_c   1.000
_cell.angle_alpha   90.00
_cell.angle_beta   90.00
_cell.angle_gamma   90.00
#
_symmetry.space_group_name_H-M   'P 1'
#
loop_
_entity.id
_entity.type
_entity.pdbx_description
1 polymer ?
#
loop_
_entity_poly.entity_id
_entity_poly.type
_entity_poly.pdbx_seq_one_letter_code
_entity_poly.pdbx_strand_id
1 'polypeptide(L)'
;MIGRLALVLLVAVLGWCYQAIQPPPPKICGSPNGPPVVSKRIRLSDGRHLAYKETGVPKDKATYKIVIAHGWTGSKEHIIPASNELVEELGVYFVSFDRAGYGESDPYPGRSVKSEAYDIEQLADGLELGDRFYVIGVIMGGYPVYACLKYIPHRLVGAGLIVPVINYWWPSLPSNLSREALGRQRVSDRRMFSIAHYAPSLLNWWMTQKWFVSSDTLAGHPDIYCPHDREIHERMNK
;
A
#
# COMPACT_ATOMS: atom_id res chain seq x y z
N MET A 1 -1.87 33.85 38.20
CA MET A 1 -1.44 34.31 36.86
C MET A 1 -0.58 33.25 36.15
N ILE A 2 0.47 32.73 36.80
CA ILE A 2 1.38 31.70 36.24
C ILE A 2 0.64 30.42 35.81
N GLY A 3 -0.27 29.88 36.61
CA GLY A 3 -1.02 28.66 36.26
C GLY A 3 -1.93 28.79 35.03
N ARG A 4 -2.47 30.00 34.76
CA ARG A 4 -3.28 30.25 33.56
C ARG A 4 -2.40 30.37 32.31
N LEU A 5 -1.24 31.02 32.42
CA LEU A 5 -0.26 31.09 31.34
C LEU A 5 0.30 29.71 30.98
N ALA A 6 0.62 28.90 31.99
CA ALA A 6 1.06 27.52 31.79
C ALA A 6 0.01 26.66 31.09
N LEU A 7 -1.27 26.80 31.45
CA LEU A 7 -2.37 26.08 30.80
C LEU A 7 -2.54 26.51 29.34
N VAL A 8 -2.51 27.82 29.05
CA VAL A 8 -2.61 28.33 27.67
C VAL A 8 -1.45 27.83 26.82
N LEU A 9 -0.24 27.83 27.36
CA LEU A 9 0.94 27.32 26.67
C LEU A 9 0.82 25.81 26.41
N LEU A 10 0.35 25.04 27.39
CA LEU A 10 0.10 23.61 27.21
C LEU A 10 -0.91 23.35 26.09
N VAL A 11 -2.05 24.04 26.08
CA VAL A 11 -3.08 23.89 25.03
C VAL A 11 -2.53 24.27 23.66
N ALA A 12 -1.75 25.36 23.57
CA ALA A 12 -1.12 25.79 22.32
C ALA A 12 -0.12 24.75 21.80
N VAL A 13 0.71 24.18 22.68
CA VAL A 13 1.66 23.12 22.33
C VAL A 13 0.92 21.86 21.89
N LEU A 14 -0.12 21.43 22.60
CA LEU A 14 -0.93 20.28 22.22
C LEU A 14 -1.62 20.48 20.87
N GLY A 15 -2.17 21.68 20.63
CA GLY A 15 -2.78 22.03 19.35
C GLY A 15 -1.77 22.01 18.21
N TRP A 16 -0.56 22.54 18.44
CA TRP A 16 0.52 22.51 17.47
C TRP A 16 1.00 21.08 17.18
N CYS A 17 1.20 20.26 18.22
CA CYS A 17 1.54 18.84 18.06
C CYS A 17 0.46 18.07 17.29
N TYR A 18 -0.82 18.31 17.59
CA TYR A 18 -1.92 17.69 16.87
C TYR A 18 -1.90 18.05 15.38
N GLN A 19 -1.70 19.33 15.03
CA GLN A 19 -1.59 19.77 13.64
C GLN A 19 -0.36 19.15 12.96
N ALA A 20 0.77 19.04 13.66
CA ALA A 20 2.01 18.48 13.12
C ALA A 20 1.95 16.98 12.81
N ILE A 21 1.00 16.24 13.40
CA ILE A 21 0.80 14.80 13.14
C ILE A 21 -0.29 14.51 12.10
N GLN A 22 -1.09 15.52 11.71
CA GLN A 22 -2.09 15.33 10.68
C GLN A 22 -1.44 15.34 9.29
N PRO A 23 -1.79 14.38 8.40
CA PRO A 23 -1.40 14.48 7.01
C PRO A 23 -2.04 15.72 6.37
N PRO A 24 -1.38 16.34 5.38
CA PRO A 24 -2.01 17.42 4.62
C PRO A 24 -3.28 16.91 3.91
N PRO A 25 -4.29 17.76 3.69
CA PRO A 25 -5.46 17.38 2.92
C PRO A 25 -5.06 16.86 1.53
N PRO A 26 -5.68 15.77 1.05
CA PRO A 26 -5.36 15.21 -0.26
C PRO A 26 -5.77 16.17 -1.38
N LYS A 27 -4.93 16.28 -2.41
CA LYS A 27 -5.26 17.00 -3.65
C LYS A 27 -6.04 16.08 -4.57
N ILE A 28 -7.36 16.17 -4.54
CA ILE A 28 -8.25 15.30 -5.31
C ILE A 28 -8.13 15.63 -6.80
N CYS A 29 -7.80 14.63 -7.63
CA CYS A 29 -7.69 14.82 -9.07
C CYS A 29 -9.05 15.23 -9.68
N GLY A 30 -9.03 16.25 -10.53
CA GLY A 30 -10.22 16.82 -11.15
C GLY A 30 -10.96 17.87 -10.30
N SER A 31 -10.51 18.15 -9.08
CA SER A 31 -11.00 19.30 -8.30
C SER A 31 -10.37 20.62 -8.80
N PRO A 32 -10.97 21.81 -8.51
CA PRO A 32 -10.48 23.10 -9.02
C PRO A 32 -8.98 23.41 -8.77
N ASN A 33 -8.39 22.84 -7.71
CA ASN A 33 -6.97 22.99 -7.36
C ASN A 33 -6.22 21.65 -7.39
N GLY A 34 -6.82 20.61 -7.98
CA GLY A 34 -6.28 19.27 -8.07
C GLY A 34 -5.53 19.02 -9.39
N PRO A 35 -4.70 17.98 -9.46
CA PRO A 35 -4.16 17.50 -10.73
C PRO A 35 -5.28 17.12 -11.71
N PRO A 36 -5.05 17.17 -13.03
CA PRO A 36 -6.02 16.70 -14.00
C PRO A 36 -6.21 15.17 -13.89
N VAL A 37 -7.39 14.70 -14.29
CA VAL A 37 -7.65 13.28 -14.47
C VAL A 37 -7.31 12.91 -15.90
N VAL A 38 -6.42 11.94 -16.08
CA VAL A 38 -5.96 11.45 -17.39
C VAL A 38 -6.15 9.95 -17.55
N SER A 39 -6.25 9.22 -16.44
CA SER A 39 -6.37 7.77 -16.46
C SER A 39 -7.80 7.29 -16.56
N LYS A 40 -7.98 6.04 -17.03
CA LYS A 40 -9.25 5.32 -16.87
C LYS A 40 -9.55 5.16 -15.39
N ARG A 41 -10.81 5.39 -15.01
CA ARG A 41 -11.27 5.23 -13.64
C ARG A 41 -12.63 4.56 -13.60
N ILE A 42 -12.89 3.86 -12.50
CA ILE A 42 -14.20 3.30 -12.20
C ILE A 42 -14.80 3.99 -10.99
N ARG A 43 -16.11 4.22 -11.02
CA ARG A 43 -16.84 4.81 -9.90
C ARG A 43 -17.36 3.69 -8.98
N LEU A 44 -17.04 3.79 -7.71
CA LEU A 44 -17.50 2.90 -6.65
C LEU A 44 -18.91 3.31 -6.18
N SER A 45 -19.58 2.42 -5.46
CA SER A 45 -20.92 2.63 -4.89
C SER A 45 -20.98 3.80 -3.91
N ASP A 46 -19.88 4.12 -3.24
CA ASP A 46 -19.76 5.27 -2.32
C ASP A 46 -19.44 6.60 -3.03
N GLY A 47 -19.35 6.57 -4.36
CA GLY A 47 -19.08 7.73 -5.20
C GLY A 47 -17.61 8.04 -5.46
N ARG A 48 -16.67 7.38 -4.77
CA ARG A 48 -15.23 7.50 -5.04
C ARG A 48 -14.88 6.90 -6.40
N HIS A 49 -13.77 7.32 -6.96
CA HIS A 49 -13.18 6.74 -8.17
C HIS A 49 -11.90 5.98 -7.87
N LEU A 50 -11.72 4.82 -8.49
CA LEU A 50 -10.42 4.13 -8.56
C LEU A 50 -9.84 4.25 -9.96
N ALA A 51 -8.62 4.77 -10.07
CA ALA A 51 -7.86 4.74 -11.30
C ALA A 51 -7.19 3.39 -11.50
N TYR A 52 -7.18 2.89 -12.73
CA TYR A 52 -6.66 1.57 -13.05
C TYR A 52 -5.96 1.52 -14.41
N LYS A 53 -5.18 0.46 -14.60
CA LYS A 53 -4.46 0.14 -15.83
C LYS A 53 -4.61 -1.34 -16.14
N GLU A 54 -4.95 -1.62 -17.38
CA GLU A 54 -5.12 -2.98 -17.91
C GLU A 54 -3.89 -3.35 -18.74
N THR A 55 -3.34 -4.54 -18.54
CA THR A 55 -2.20 -5.06 -19.30
C THR A 55 -2.35 -6.57 -19.53
N GLY A 56 -1.50 -7.13 -20.40
CA GLY A 56 -1.57 -8.54 -20.81
C GLY A 56 -2.54 -8.78 -21.96
N VAL A 57 -3.09 -9.98 -22.06
CA VAL A 57 -4.00 -10.35 -23.15
C VAL A 57 -5.36 -9.65 -23.02
N PRO A 58 -6.13 -9.50 -24.12
CA PRO A 58 -7.50 -8.98 -24.05
C PRO A 58 -8.37 -9.74 -23.04
N LYS A 59 -9.12 -9.00 -22.22
CA LYS A 59 -9.94 -9.54 -21.11
C LYS A 59 -10.91 -10.65 -21.53
N ASP A 60 -11.47 -10.55 -22.74
CA ASP A 60 -12.39 -11.51 -23.35
C ASP A 60 -11.73 -12.82 -23.77
N LYS A 61 -10.41 -12.82 -23.95
CA LYS A 61 -9.58 -13.99 -24.30
C LYS A 61 -8.77 -14.52 -23.11
N ALA A 62 -8.87 -13.88 -21.95
CA ALA A 62 -8.05 -14.20 -20.80
C ALA A 62 -8.52 -15.47 -20.08
N THR A 63 -7.60 -16.38 -19.84
CA THR A 63 -7.78 -17.55 -18.96
C THR A 63 -7.67 -17.15 -17.50
N TYR A 64 -6.72 -16.26 -17.18
CA TYR A 64 -6.46 -15.77 -15.83
C TYR A 64 -6.68 -14.26 -15.78
N LYS A 65 -7.57 -13.79 -14.91
CA LYS A 65 -7.79 -12.37 -14.65
C LYS A 65 -7.27 -12.04 -13.26
N ILE A 66 -6.26 -11.18 -13.20
CA ILE A 66 -5.47 -10.95 -11.99
C ILE A 66 -5.54 -9.47 -11.60
N VAL A 67 -6.03 -9.19 -10.40
CA VAL A 67 -5.96 -7.86 -9.79
C VAL A 67 -4.65 -7.69 -9.04
N ILE A 68 -3.89 -6.64 -9.34
CA ILE A 68 -2.61 -6.34 -8.69
C ILE A 68 -2.79 -5.18 -7.71
N ALA A 69 -2.53 -5.45 -6.43
CA ALA A 69 -2.39 -4.43 -5.40
C ALA A 69 -0.91 -4.04 -5.25
N HIS A 70 -0.59 -2.78 -5.59
CA HIS A 70 0.77 -2.27 -5.50
C HIS A 70 1.24 -2.04 -4.06
N GLY A 71 2.57 -1.99 -3.87
CA GLY A 71 3.21 -1.71 -2.60
C GLY A 71 3.18 -0.25 -2.14
N TRP A 72 4.06 0.06 -1.19
CA TRP A 72 4.32 1.44 -0.77
C TRP A 72 4.93 2.23 -1.93
N THR A 73 4.60 3.52 -2.04
CA THR A 73 5.02 4.42 -3.16
C THR A 73 4.70 3.95 -4.58
N GLY A 74 4.04 2.80 -4.74
CA GLY A 74 3.59 2.29 -6.03
C GLY A 74 2.33 3.00 -6.53
N SER A 75 1.90 2.59 -7.70
CA SER A 75 0.68 3.05 -8.38
C SER A 75 0.15 1.93 -9.27
N LYS A 76 -0.94 2.21 -9.98
CA LYS A 76 -1.45 1.38 -11.09
C LYS A 76 -0.43 1.11 -12.20
N GLU A 77 0.68 1.84 -12.24
CA GLU A 77 1.77 1.61 -13.19
C GLU A 77 2.66 0.43 -12.78
N HIS A 78 2.38 -0.25 -11.68
CA HIS A 78 3.12 -1.43 -11.27
C HIS A 78 2.98 -2.56 -12.31
N ILE A 79 4.13 -3.08 -12.75
CA ILE A 79 4.26 -4.15 -13.75
C ILE A 79 4.90 -5.35 -13.07
N ILE A 80 4.30 -6.52 -13.23
CA ILE A 80 4.93 -7.79 -12.88
C ILE A 80 5.94 -8.12 -13.98
N PRO A 81 7.22 -8.39 -13.66
CA PRO A 81 8.26 -8.68 -14.65
C PRO A 81 8.10 -10.10 -15.22
N ALA A 82 7.01 -10.34 -15.94
CA ALA A 82 6.77 -11.53 -16.75
C ALA A 82 7.02 -11.19 -18.23
N SER A 83 7.57 -12.13 -19.00
CA SER A 83 7.77 -11.92 -20.44
C SER A 83 6.42 -11.88 -21.16
N ASN A 84 6.33 -11.14 -22.26
CA ASN A 84 5.10 -11.05 -23.03
C ASN A 84 4.68 -12.42 -23.58
N GLU A 85 5.66 -13.25 -23.98
CA GLU A 85 5.43 -14.60 -24.49
C GLU A 85 4.74 -15.47 -23.43
N LEU A 86 5.22 -15.42 -22.17
CA LEU A 86 4.62 -16.18 -21.08
C LEU A 86 3.20 -15.68 -20.75
N VAL A 87 3.00 -14.35 -20.77
CA VAL A 87 1.69 -13.73 -20.51
C VAL A 87 0.68 -14.13 -21.59
N GLU A 88 1.12 -14.18 -22.86
CA GLU A 88 0.31 -14.63 -23.99
C GLU A 88 0.02 -16.13 -23.95
N GLU A 89 1.04 -16.96 -23.71
CA GLU A 89 0.93 -18.42 -23.62
C GLU A 89 -0.06 -18.84 -22.54
N LEU A 90 0.02 -18.22 -21.36
CA LEU A 90 -0.89 -18.49 -20.25
C LEU A 90 -2.25 -17.79 -20.39
N GLY A 91 -2.38 -16.81 -21.29
CA GLY A 91 -3.59 -16.00 -21.46
C GLY A 91 -3.90 -15.17 -20.21
N VAL A 92 -2.93 -14.42 -19.70
CA VAL A 92 -3.09 -13.63 -18.47
C VAL A 92 -3.49 -12.19 -18.77
N TYR A 93 -4.58 -11.75 -18.15
CA TYR A 93 -5.00 -10.35 -18.07
C TYR A 93 -4.69 -9.82 -16.68
N PHE A 94 -4.03 -8.67 -16.62
CA PHE A 94 -3.76 -7.96 -15.39
C PHE A 94 -4.57 -6.67 -15.32
N VAL A 95 -5.05 -6.35 -14.13
CA VAL A 95 -5.48 -5.01 -13.78
C VAL A 95 -4.75 -4.54 -12.52
N SER A 96 -3.94 -3.50 -12.69
CA SER A 96 -3.33 -2.76 -11.58
C SER A 96 -4.19 -1.53 -11.29
N PHE A 97 -4.33 -1.14 -10.02
CA PHE A 97 -5.13 0.02 -9.66
C PHE A 97 -4.43 0.89 -8.63
N ASP A 98 -4.69 2.19 -8.66
CA ASP A 98 -4.26 3.12 -7.64
C ASP A 98 -5.13 2.86 -6.40
N ARG A 99 -4.52 2.45 -5.29
CA ARG A 99 -5.25 2.21 -4.03
C ARG A 99 -5.82 3.53 -3.50
N ALA A 100 -6.83 3.50 -2.62
CA ALA A 100 -7.47 4.72 -2.12
C ALA A 100 -6.44 5.73 -1.55
N GLY A 101 -6.42 6.94 -2.13
CA GLY A 101 -5.46 8.00 -1.80
C GLY A 101 -4.11 7.93 -2.53
N TYR A 102 -3.92 7.02 -3.48
CA TYR A 102 -2.77 6.96 -4.37
C TYR A 102 -3.13 7.45 -5.78
N GLY A 103 -2.14 7.97 -6.49
CA GLY A 103 -2.25 8.34 -7.90
C GLY A 103 -3.50 9.17 -8.20
N GLU A 104 -4.36 8.65 -9.08
CA GLU A 104 -5.60 9.32 -9.51
C GLU A 104 -6.88 8.76 -8.88
N SER A 105 -6.73 7.89 -7.88
CA SER A 105 -7.85 7.38 -7.08
C SER A 105 -8.24 8.36 -5.99
N ASP A 106 -9.54 8.46 -5.75
CA ASP A 106 -10.06 9.32 -4.70
C ASP A 106 -9.58 8.85 -3.31
N PRO A 107 -9.26 9.78 -2.40
CA PRO A 107 -8.89 9.45 -1.04
C PRO A 107 -10.08 8.87 -0.28
N TYR A 108 -9.80 7.98 0.67
CA TYR A 108 -10.80 7.49 1.59
C TYR A 108 -10.33 7.69 3.03
N PRO A 109 -10.74 8.79 3.71
CA PRO A 109 -10.33 9.05 5.09
C PRO A 109 -10.71 7.93 6.07
N GLY A 110 -11.81 7.22 5.80
CA GLY A 110 -12.26 6.05 6.56
C GLY A 110 -11.61 4.72 6.17
N ARG A 111 -10.49 4.75 5.42
CA ARG A 111 -9.86 3.53 4.90
C ARG A 111 -9.55 2.53 6.01
N SER A 112 -9.94 1.30 5.76
CA SER A 112 -9.62 0.14 6.57
C SER A 112 -9.14 -1.00 5.67
N VAL A 113 -8.54 -2.03 6.28
CA VAL A 113 -8.22 -3.28 5.59
C VAL A 113 -9.48 -3.85 4.91
N LYS A 114 -10.65 -3.77 5.58
CA LYS A 114 -11.92 -4.24 5.05
C LYS A 114 -12.38 -3.47 3.81
N SER A 115 -12.32 -2.14 3.84
CA SER A 115 -12.77 -1.33 2.71
C SER A 115 -11.92 -1.59 1.46
N GLU A 116 -10.63 -1.86 1.61
CA GLU A 116 -9.75 -2.13 0.47
C GLU A 116 -10.09 -3.45 -0.24
N ALA A 117 -10.59 -4.46 0.49
CA ALA A 117 -11.13 -5.67 -0.12
C ALA A 117 -12.39 -5.37 -0.97
N TYR A 118 -13.30 -4.54 -0.46
CA TYR A 118 -14.51 -4.14 -1.20
C TYR A 118 -14.24 -3.19 -2.36
N ASP A 119 -13.18 -2.39 -2.27
CA ASP A 119 -12.68 -1.59 -3.39
C ASP A 119 -12.20 -2.50 -4.53
N ILE A 120 -11.46 -3.58 -4.20
CA ILE A 120 -11.02 -4.60 -5.16
C ILE A 120 -12.20 -5.37 -5.75
N GLU A 121 -13.18 -5.74 -4.93
CA GLU A 121 -14.39 -6.42 -5.40
C GLU A 121 -15.17 -5.56 -6.40
N GLN A 122 -15.43 -4.30 -6.07
CA GLN A 122 -16.14 -3.38 -6.95
C GLN A 122 -15.36 -3.03 -8.22
N LEU A 123 -14.02 -2.95 -8.13
CA LEU A 123 -13.16 -2.84 -9.30
C LEU A 123 -13.35 -4.05 -10.22
N ALA A 124 -13.34 -5.26 -9.67
CA ALA A 124 -13.52 -6.49 -10.44
C ALA A 124 -14.93 -6.58 -11.06
N ASP A 125 -15.96 -6.19 -10.32
CA ASP A 125 -17.35 -6.17 -10.78
C ASP A 125 -17.55 -5.20 -11.93
N GLY A 126 -17.14 -3.95 -11.74
CA GLY A 126 -17.36 -2.93 -12.76
C GLY A 126 -16.42 -3.06 -13.97
N LEU A 127 -15.35 -3.85 -13.87
CA LEU A 127 -14.57 -4.31 -15.03
C LEU A 127 -15.04 -5.65 -15.57
N GLU A 128 -16.10 -6.25 -15.03
CA GLU A 128 -16.66 -7.52 -15.48
C GLU A 128 -15.59 -8.63 -15.56
N LEU A 129 -14.76 -8.75 -14.52
CA LEU A 129 -13.77 -9.82 -14.44
C LEU A 129 -14.43 -11.20 -14.28
N GLY A 130 -15.69 -11.23 -13.88
CA GLY A 130 -16.49 -12.42 -13.63
C GLY A 130 -16.68 -12.68 -12.14
N ASP A 131 -17.31 -13.81 -11.82
CA ASP A 131 -17.68 -14.15 -10.44
C ASP A 131 -16.46 -14.29 -9.53
N ARG A 132 -15.35 -14.80 -10.08
CA ARG A 132 -14.10 -15.00 -9.34
C ARG A 132 -12.87 -14.59 -10.13
N PHE A 133 -11.87 -14.09 -9.44
CA PHE A 133 -10.61 -13.61 -10.01
C PHE A 133 -9.42 -13.96 -9.12
N TYR A 134 -8.20 -13.72 -9.60
CA TYR A 134 -6.98 -13.88 -8.81
C TYR A 134 -6.54 -12.51 -8.28
N VAL A 135 -5.88 -12.51 -7.12
CA VAL A 135 -5.31 -11.27 -6.56
C VAL A 135 -3.83 -11.46 -6.23
N ILE A 136 -3.00 -10.49 -6.61
CA ILE A 136 -1.57 -10.45 -6.27
C ILE A 136 -1.28 -9.18 -5.50
N GLY A 137 -0.51 -9.32 -4.43
CA GLY A 137 -0.09 -8.23 -3.56
C GLY A 137 1.41 -8.11 -3.49
N VAL A 138 1.95 -6.92 -3.74
CA VAL A 138 3.40 -6.67 -3.75
C VAL A 138 3.82 -5.79 -2.58
N ILE A 139 4.77 -6.24 -1.76
CA ILE A 139 5.24 -5.51 -0.56
C ILE A 139 4.06 -5.18 0.38
N MET A 140 3.65 -3.90 0.45
CA MET A 140 2.49 -3.50 1.24
C MET A 140 1.16 -3.81 0.56
N GLY A 141 1.17 -4.10 -0.73
CA GLY A 141 0.03 -4.68 -1.45
C GLY A 141 -0.34 -6.09 -0.97
N GLY A 142 0.47 -6.70 -0.09
CA GLY A 142 0.11 -7.94 0.60
C GLY A 142 -1.06 -7.80 1.58
N TYR A 143 -1.22 -6.66 2.29
CA TYR A 143 -2.33 -6.52 3.24
C TYR A 143 -3.71 -6.45 2.56
N PRO A 144 -3.89 -5.83 1.37
CA PRO A 144 -5.10 -5.99 0.57
C PRO A 144 -5.41 -7.44 0.22
N VAL A 145 -4.40 -8.27 -0.11
CA VAL A 145 -4.62 -9.69 -0.39
C VAL A 145 -5.15 -10.43 0.86
N TYR A 146 -4.55 -10.20 2.03
CA TYR A 146 -5.06 -10.74 3.28
C TYR A 146 -6.48 -10.25 3.59
N ALA A 147 -6.81 -9.01 3.23
CA ALA A 147 -8.15 -8.47 3.33
C ALA A 147 -9.13 -9.24 2.45
N CYS A 148 -8.77 -9.48 1.18
CA CYS A 148 -9.61 -10.20 0.25
C CYS A 148 -9.87 -11.63 0.71
N LEU A 149 -8.83 -12.32 1.18
CA LEU A 149 -8.94 -13.66 1.78
C LEU A 149 -9.89 -13.70 2.97
N LYS A 150 -9.97 -12.62 3.76
CA LYS A 150 -10.85 -12.54 4.93
C LYS A 150 -12.29 -12.14 4.59
N TYR A 151 -12.48 -11.15 3.72
CA TYR A 151 -13.76 -10.46 3.56
C TYR A 151 -14.50 -10.83 2.27
N ILE A 152 -13.79 -11.24 1.21
CA ILE A 152 -14.37 -11.65 -0.07
C ILE A 152 -13.79 -13.00 -0.57
N PRO A 153 -13.59 -14.02 0.29
CA PRO A 153 -12.96 -15.28 -0.15
C PRO A 153 -13.74 -15.97 -1.28
N HIS A 154 -15.06 -15.77 -1.33
CA HIS A 154 -15.94 -16.29 -2.37
C HIS A 154 -15.67 -15.70 -3.76
N ARG A 155 -14.99 -14.54 -3.86
CA ARG A 155 -14.59 -13.89 -5.10
C ARG A 155 -13.20 -14.31 -5.59
N LEU A 156 -12.46 -15.12 -4.83
CA LEU A 156 -11.08 -15.47 -5.15
C LEU A 156 -10.97 -16.88 -5.74
N VAL A 157 -10.26 -16.99 -6.85
CA VAL A 157 -9.74 -18.28 -7.35
C VAL A 157 -8.39 -18.59 -6.71
N GLY A 158 -7.55 -17.58 -6.53
CA GLY A 158 -6.24 -17.70 -5.92
C GLY A 158 -5.66 -16.37 -5.45
N ALA A 159 -4.66 -16.45 -4.58
CA ALA A 159 -3.99 -15.30 -3.99
C ALA A 159 -2.46 -15.47 -4.04
N GLY A 160 -1.76 -14.43 -4.49
CA GLY A 160 -0.31 -14.37 -4.55
C GLY A 160 0.25 -13.24 -3.68
N LEU A 161 1.35 -13.51 -2.98
CA LEU A 161 2.07 -12.52 -2.17
C LEU A 161 3.52 -12.46 -2.66
N ILE A 162 3.94 -11.28 -3.13
CA ILE A 162 5.30 -11.04 -3.59
C ILE A 162 5.99 -10.13 -2.57
N VAL A 163 7.01 -10.66 -1.91
CA VAL A 163 7.80 -9.99 -0.86
C VAL A 163 6.95 -9.22 0.18
N PRO A 164 5.91 -9.84 0.77
CA PRO A 164 4.93 -9.11 1.57
C PRO A 164 5.54 -8.54 2.86
N VAL A 165 5.09 -7.35 3.24
CA VAL A 165 5.30 -6.87 4.61
C VAL A 165 4.37 -7.64 5.55
N ILE A 166 4.94 -8.28 6.57
CA ILE A 166 4.19 -9.08 7.54
C ILE A 166 3.80 -8.27 8.78
N ASN A 167 2.73 -8.69 9.47
CA ASN A 167 2.37 -8.15 10.77
C ASN A 167 3.04 -8.97 11.89
N TYR A 168 4.04 -8.37 12.56
CA TYR A 168 4.76 -9.01 13.68
C TYR A 168 3.87 -9.30 14.91
N TRP A 169 2.67 -8.74 14.97
CA TRP A 169 1.72 -8.95 16.08
C TRP A 169 0.55 -9.87 15.71
N TRP A 170 0.68 -10.67 14.64
CA TRP A 170 -0.37 -11.66 14.36
C TRP A 170 -0.46 -12.71 15.47
N PRO A 171 -1.66 -12.93 16.05
CA PRO A 171 -1.84 -13.87 17.15
C PRO A 171 -1.62 -15.32 16.71
N SER A 172 -1.75 -15.61 15.41
CA SER A 172 -1.50 -16.94 14.84
C SER A 172 -0.02 -17.24 14.62
N LEU A 173 0.88 -16.26 14.80
CA LEU A 173 2.33 -16.48 14.71
C LEU A 173 2.94 -16.63 16.12
N PRO A 174 3.88 -17.57 16.33
CA PRO A 174 4.59 -17.69 17.60
C PRO A 174 5.29 -16.39 17.97
N SER A 175 4.99 -15.87 19.17
CA SER A 175 5.47 -14.55 19.61
C SER A 175 6.99 -14.47 19.76
N ASN A 176 7.68 -15.59 19.97
CA ASN A 176 9.14 -15.68 19.95
C ASN A 176 9.68 -15.46 18.53
N LEU A 177 9.11 -16.12 17.52
CA LEU A 177 9.53 -15.98 16.13
C LEU A 177 9.27 -14.56 15.61
N SER A 178 8.11 -13.98 15.92
CA SER A 178 7.81 -12.60 15.52
C SER A 178 8.77 -11.59 16.16
N ARG A 179 9.11 -11.78 17.44
CA ARG A 179 10.09 -10.92 18.13
C ARG A 179 11.50 -11.08 17.56
N GLU A 180 11.89 -12.30 17.23
CA GLU A 180 13.18 -12.56 16.59
C GLU A 180 13.24 -11.91 15.21
N ALA A 181 12.22 -12.12 14.37
CA ALA A 181 12.13 -11.54 13.04
C ALA A 181 12.14 -10.00 13.08
N LEU A 182 11.38 -9.38 13.98
CA LEU A 182 11.43 -7.94 14.21
C LEU A 182 12.80 -7.50 14.74
N GLY A 183 13.43 -8.29 15.61
CA GLY A 183 14.75 -8.03 16.16
C GLY A 183 15.87 -8.00 15.11
N ARG A 184 15.70 -8.75 14.01
CA ARG A 184 16.60 -8.76 12.84
C ARG A 184 16.44 -7.52 11.95
N GLN A 185 15.35 -6.76 12.07
CA GLN A 185 15.17 -5.52 11.33
C GLN A 185 16.10 -4.42 11.88
N ARG A 186 16.41 -3.44 11.03
CA ARG A 186 17.17 -2.24 11.43
C ARG A 186 16.47 -1.48 12.54
N VAL A 187 17.22 -0.70 13.31
CA VAL A 187 16.68 0.08 14.44
C VAL A 187 15.58 1.05 13.99
N SER A 188 15.76 1.73 12.86
CA SER A 188 14.74 2.65 12.30
C SER A 188 13.46 1.90 11.91
N ASP A 189 13.57 0.78 11.20
CA ASP A 189 12.45 -0.05 10.77
C ASP A 189 11.71 -0.67 11.98
N ARG A 190 12.44 -1.13 13.00
CA ARG A 190 11.86 -1.60 14.27
C ARG A 190 11.03 -0.53 14.95
N ARG A 191 11.54 0.70 14.99
CA ARG A 191 10.82 1.85 15.57
C ARG A 191 9.61 2.20 14.73
N MET A 192 9.74 2.24 13.40
CA MET A 192 8.63 2.45 12.47
C MET A 192 7.51 1.43 12.70
N PHE A 193 7.81 0.13 12.73
CA PHE A 193 6.80 -0.91 12.98
C PHE A 193 6.16 -0.76 14.37
N SER A 194 6.96 -0.44 15.39
CA SER A 194 6.43 -0.24 16.76
C SER A 194 5.50 0.97 16.84
N ILE A 195 5.85 2.08 16.18
CA ILE A 195 5.00 3.28 16.10
C ILE A 195 3.72 2.97 15.32
N ALA A 196 3.83 2.30 14.18
CA ALA A 196 2.67 1.89 13.39
C ALA A 196 1.68 1.02 14.19
N HIS A 197 2.20 0.16 15.08
CA HIS A 197 1.37 -0.72 15.91
C HIS A 197 0.78 -0.03 17.15
N TYR A 198 1.60 0.64 17.96
CA TYR A 198 1.17 1.17 19.26
C TYR A 198 0.66 2.62 19.20
N ALA A 199 1.09 3.41 18.22
CA ALA A 199 0.75 4.83 18.09
C ALA A 199 0.58 5.25 16.61
N PRO A 200 -0.37 4.65 15.87
CA PRO A 200 -0.51 4.85 14.43
C PRO A 200 -0.75 6.32 14.01
N SER A 201 -1.32 7.16 14.89
CA SER A 201 -1.49 8.59 14.65
C SER A 201 -0.16 9.34 14.52
N LEU A 202 0.93 8.81 15.09
CA LEU A 202 2.27 9.39 14.97
C LEU A 202 3.02 8.90 13.73
N LEU A 203 2.49 7.91 13.01
CA LEU A 203 3.20 7.31 11.89
C LEU A 203 3.45 8.32 10.78
N ASN A 204 2.47 9.16 10.42
CA ASN A 204 2.67 10.18 9.39
C ASN A 204 3.81 11.15 9.76
N TRP A 205 3.79 11.65 11.00
CA TRP A 205 4.86 12.49 11.52
C TRP A 205 6.22 11.78 11.46
N TRP A 206 6.31 10.54 11.93
CA TRP A 206 7.55 9.75 11.90
C TRP A 206 8.10 9.61 10.47
N MET A 207 7.23 9.28 9.52
CA MET A 207 7.61 9.03 8.12
C MET A 207 8.02 10.29 7.37
N THR A 208 7.65 11.48 7.85
CA THR A 208 7.94 12.77 7.20
C THR A 208 9.12 13.52 7.82
N GLN A 209 9.82 12.92 8.80
CA GLN A 209 10.96 13.55 9.45
C GLN A 209 12.16 13.71 8.50
N LYS A 210 12.80 14.88 8.60
CA LYS A 210 14.04 15.22 7.87
C LYS A 210 15.30 15.14 8.73
N TRP A 211 15.14 15.03 10.05
CA TRP A 211 16.25 15.08 11.00
C TRP A 211 16.88 13.71 11.27
N PHE A 212 16.19 12.64 10.87
CA PHE A 212 16.67 11.28 11.00
C PHE A 212 16.01 10.39 9.94
N VAL A 213 16.62 9.23 9.69
CA VAL A 213 16.08 8.20 8.80
C VAL A 213 14.92 7.49 9.49
N SER A 214 13.71 7.66 8.94
CA SER A 214 12.48 7.06 9.46
C SER A 214 12.36 5.57 9.16
N SER A 215 12.98 5.10 8.08
CA SER A 215 13.08 3.69 7.68
C SER A 215 14.33 3.49 6.82
N ASP A 216 15.24 2.64 7.28
CA ASP A 216 16.46 2.26 6.55
C ASP A 216 16.12 1.51 5.26
N THR A 217 15.06 0.70 5.30
CA THR A 217 14.52 0.03 4.11
C THR A 217 14.08 1.04 3.06
N LEU A 218 13.35 2.09 3.44
CA LEU A 218 12.92 3.13 2.50
C LEU A 218 14.04 4.05 2.05
N ALA A 219 15.03 4.30 2.92
CA ALA A 219 16.22 5.07 2.56
C ALA A 219 17.21 4.30 1.68
N GLY A 220 16.96 3.01 1.41
CA GLY A 220 17.83 2.18 0.58
C GLY A 220 19.20 1.92 1.22
N HIS A 221 19.25 1.78 2.55
CA HIS A 221 20.51 1.60 3.27
C HIS A 221 21.29 0.38 2.74
N PRO A 222 22.59 0.47 2.42
CA PRO A 222 23.33 -0.58 1.69
C PRO A 222 23.34 -1.95 2.35
N ASP A 223 23.43 -2.07 3.68
CA ASP A 223 23.34 -3.39 4.33
C ASP A 223 21.90 -3.85 4.63
N ILE A 224 20.90 -3.41 3.84
CA ILE A 224 19.65 -4.18 3.66
C ILE A 224 19.84 -5.30 2.64
N TYR A 225 20.80 -5.14 1.73
CA TYR A 225 21.11 -6.09 0.68
C TYR A 225 21.95 -7.24 1.23
N CYS A 226 21.67 -8.47 0.80
CA CYS A 226 22.60 -9.56 1.01
C CYS A 226 23.89 -9.32 0.19
N PRO A 227 25.00 -10.01 0.48
CA PRO A 227 26.26 -9.79 -0.26
C PRO A 227 26.10 -9.88 -1.79
N HIS A 228 25.28 -10.82 -2.26
CA HIS A 228 25.01 -10.98 -3.69
C HIS A 228 24.21 -9.80 -4.27
N ASP A 229 23.17 -9.34 -3.56
CA ASP A 229 22.38 -8.19 -3.99
C ASP A 229 23.23 -6.90 -4.02
N ARG A 230 24.22 -6.77 -3.13
CA ARG A 230 25.17 -5.65 -3.14
C ARG A 230 26.00 -5.67 -4.41
N GLU A 231 26.54 -6.82 -4.80
CA GLU A 231 27.30 -6.95 -6.05
C GLU A 231 26.46 -6.59 -7.27
N ILE A 232 25.20 -7.03 -7.32
CA ILE A 232 24.28 -6.69 -8.42
C ILE A 232 24.02 -5.18 -8.42
N HIS A 233 23.71 -4.60 -7.26
CA HIS A 233 23.44 -3.17 -7.12
C HIS A 233 24.63 -2.32 -7.57
N GLU A 234 25.85 -2.70 -7.19
CA GLU A 234 27.08 -2.04 -7.63
C GLU A 234 27.31 -2.14 -9.15
N ARG A 235 26.90 -3.24 -9.79
CA ARG A 235 26.99 -3.40 -11.25
C ARG A 235 25.96 -2.56 -12.00
N MET A 236 24.74 -2.40 -11.45
CA MET A 236 23.69 -1.60 -12.07
C MET A 236 23.95 -0.09 -11.99
N ASN A 237 24.74 0.35 -11.00
CA ASN A 237 25.07 1.77 -10.77
C ASN A 237 26.38 2.21 -11.44
N LYS A 238 27.02 1.36 -12.24
CA LYS A 238 28.16 1.69 -13.10
C LYS A 238 27.68 2.01 -14.51
#